data_AF-A0A7S3AWF8-F1
#
_entry.id   AF-A0A7S3AWF8-F1
#
_cell.length_a   1.000
_cell.length_b   1.000
_cell.length_c   1.000
_cell.angle_alpha   90.00
_cell.angle_beta   90.00
_cell.angle_gamma   90.00
#
_symmetry.space_group_name_H-M   'P 1'
#
loop_
_entity.id
_entity.type
_entity.pdbx_description
1 polymer ?
#
loop_
_entity_poly.entity_id
_entity_poly.type
_entity_poly.pdbx_seq_one_letter_code
_entity_poly.pdbx_strand_id
1 'polypeptide(L)'
;QYFYLGETFLMEIPDGINFVVSTFVIVEMADSGNEGLVYGLLTTTHNLGSPVGRAISNQLYSAFTPSLDDSSNYIADSPAFRSTVSSSFILSYGFALAAQLTLLLLPSQKKETQRRKHMWPRRSRYAIISLVLVGAALVYSLTVNLMTMFPETMCLRFAGGSGCEDDDSEDR
;
A
#
# COMPACT_ATOMS: atom_id res chain seq x y z
N GLN A 1 27.79 -1.01 -14.56
CA GLN A 1 27.38 -1.77 -13.36
C GLN A 1 27.21 -0.87 -12.12
N TYR A 2 28.08 0.12 -11.86
CA TYR A 2 27.94 1.05 -10.72
C TYR A 2 26.73 1.99 -10.75
N PHE A 3 26.18 2.30 -11.93
CA PHE A 3 24.98 3.14 -12.06
C PHE A 3 23.75 2.49 -11.42
N TYR A 4 23.61 1.16 -11.54
CA TYR A 4 22.48 0.40 -10.98
C TYR A 4 22.58 0.29 -9.45
N LEU A 5 23.80 0.19 -8.90
CA LEU A 5 24.01 0.28 -7.45
C LEU A 5 23.68 1.69 -6.93
N GLY A 6 24.01 2.73 -7.69
CA GLY A 6 23.72 4.13 -7.33
C GLY A 6 22.24 4.40 -7.12
N GLU A 7 21.37 3.81 -7.95
CA GLU A 7 19.92 3.93 -7.80
C GLU A 7 19.43 3.39 -6.45
N THR A 8 19.85 2.17 -6.08
CA THR A 8 19.49 1.58 -4.78
C THR A 8 19.98 2.45 -3.62
N PHE A 9 21.22 2.93 -3.65
CA PHE A 9 21.75 3.80 -2.60
C PHE A 9 20.97 5.12 -2.45
N LEU A 10 20.51 5.70 -3.56
CA LEU A 10 19.75 6.95 -3.53
C LEU A 10 18.33 6.77 -2.99
N MET A 11 17.76 5.56 -3.03
CA MET A 11 16.45 5.24 -2.44
C MET A 11 16.55 4.93 -0.95
N GLU A 12 17.60 4.23 -0.51
CA GLU A 12 17.78 3.82 0.88
C GLU A 12 17.99 5.01 1.84
N ILE A 13 18.62 6.10 1.36
CA ILE A 13 18.86 7.29 2.20
C ILE A 13 17.53 7.96 2.62
N PRO A 14 16.61 8.31 1.69
CA PRO A 14 15.26 8.78 2.03
C PRO A 14 14.50 7.84 2.97
N ASP A 15 14.56 6.53 2.73
CA ASP A 15 13.84 5.54 3.55
C ASP A 15 14.39 5.50 4.98
N GLY A 16 15.71 5.56 5.15
CA GLY A 16 16.34 5.69 6.46
C GLY A 16 15.93 6.97 7.20
N ILE A 17 15.85 8.11 6.50
CA ILE A 17 15.38 9.38 7.08
C ILE A 17 13.92 9.24 7.50
N ASN A 18 13.08 8.64 6.67
CA ASN A 18 11.66 8.43 6.96
C ASN A 18 11.47 7.55 8.21
N PHE A 19 12.26 6.49 8.33
CA PHE A 19 12.25 5.59 9.48
C PHE A 19 12.60 6.31 10.79
N VAL A 20 13.64 7.14 10.78
CA VAL A 20 14.06 7.92 11.96
C VAL A 20 12.98 8.94 12.37
N VAL A 21 12.45 9.70 11.40
CA VAL A 21 11.40 10.69 11.67
C VAL A 21 10.14 10.02 12.22
N SER A 22 9.73 8.90 11.63
CA SER A 22 8.57 8.13 12.08
C SER A 22 8.73 7.63 13.53
N THR A 23 9.93 7.17 13.88
CA THR A 23 10.24 6.73 15.26
C THR A 23 10.13 7.88 16.27
N PHE A 24 10.63 9.07 15.94
CA PHE A 24 10.49 10.24 16.82
C PHE A 24 9.04 10.67 17.03
N VAL A 25 8.21 10.59 15.98
CA VAL A 25 6.79 10.92 16.09
C VAL A 25 6.07 9.95 17.04
N ILE A 26 6.41 8.66 17.00
CA ILE A 26 5.83 7.64 17.88
C ILE A 26 6.12 7.94 19.35
N VAL A 27 7.38 8.20 19.69
CA VAL A 27 7.80 8.47 21.08
C VAL A 27 7.13 9.73 21.63
N GLU A 28 6.99 10.75 20.79
CA GLU A 28 6.35 12.00 21.16
C GLU A 28 4.82 11.86 21.34
N MET A 29 4.21 10.92 20.61
CA MET A 29 2.78 10.67 20.65
C MET A 29 2.37 9.68 21.76
N ALA A 30 3.25 8.79 22.19
CA ALA A 30 2.99 7.89 23.30
C ALA A 30 2.80 8.65 24.63
N ASP A 31 1.95 8.12 25.50
CA ASP A 31 1.88 8.53 26.90
C ASP A 31 2.77 7.59 27.73
N SER A 32 3.24 8.06 28.88
CA SER A 32 4.11 7.27 29.76
C SER A 32 3.45 5.95 30.15
N GLY A 33 4.17 4.84 29.93
CA GLY A 33 3.70 3.48 30.22
C GLY A 33 2.94 2.77 29.10
N ASN A 34 2.66 3.43 27.97
CA ASN A 34 1.99 2.80 26.81
C ASN A 34 2.80 2.90 25.49
N GLU A 35 4.10 3.20 25.60
CA GLU A 35 5.00 3.43 24.46
C GLU A 35 5.10 2.20 23.55
N GLY A 36 5.23 1.01 24.13
CA GLY A 36 5.32 -0.24 23.39
C GLY A 36 4.05 -0.57 22.59
N LEU A 37 2.86 -0.24 23.13
CA LEU A 37 1.59 -0.49 22.43
C LEU A 37 1.41 0.45 21.24
N VAL A 38 1.70 1.74 21.42
CA VAL A 38 1.62 2.73 20.33
C VAL A 38 2.64 2.40 19.25
N TYR A 39 3.86 2.04 19.63
CA TYR A 39 4.90 1.61 18.69
C TYR A 39 4.51 0.34 17.93
N GLY A 40 4.02 -0.69 18.62
CA GLY A 40 3.54 -1.93 17.98
C GLY A 40 2.38 -1.68 17.02
N LEU A 41 1.42 -0.84 17.41
CA LEU A 41 0.26 -0.52 16.56
C LEU A 41 0.67 0.27 15.29
N LEU A 42 1.55 1.27 15.41
CA LEU A 42 2.02 2.01 14.23
C LEU A 42 2.88 1.13 13.33
N THR A 43 3.75 0.30 13.91
CA THR A 43 4.62 -0.61 13.15
C THR A 43 3.81 -1.66 12.39
N THR A 44 2.79 -2.24 13.02
CA THR A 44 1.89 -3.20 12.35
C THR A 44 1.11 -2.53 11.22
N THR A 45 0.58 -1.34 11.45
CA THR A 45 -0.11 -0.55 10.41
C THR A 45 0.81 -0.24 9.23
N HIS A 46 2.07 0.14 9.49
CA HIS A 46 3.07 0.40 8.45
C HIS A 46 3.36 -0.84 7.60
N ASN A 47 3.64 -1.98 8.24
CA ASN A 47 3.91 -3.24 7.53
C ASN A 47 2.70 -3.76 6.75
N LEU A 48 1.49 -3.43 7.20
CA LEU A 48 0.24 -3.82 6.54
C LEU A 48 -0.04 -3.00 5.28
N GLY A 49 0.50 -1.78 5.17
CA GLY A 49 0.29 -0.91 4.01
C GLY A 49 0.79 -1.51 2.70
N SER A 50 1.96 -2.15 2.71
CA SER A 50 2.56 -2.77 1.51
C SER A 50 1.68 -3.87 0.89
N PRO A 51 1.27 -4.92 1.61
CA PRO A 51 0.45 -5.99 1.02
C PRO A 51 -0.96 -5.53 0.65
N VAL A 52 -1.59 -4.65 1.44
CA VAL A 52 -2.91 -4.07 1.09
C VAL A 52 -2.80 -3.22 -0.17
N GLY A 53 -1.76 -2.41 -0.28
CA GLY A 53 -1.49 -1.60 -1.47
C GLY A 53 -1.33 -2.46 -2.72
N ARG A 54 -0.54 -3.54 -2.64
CA ARG A 54 -0.37 -4.50 -3.74
C ARG A 54 -1.70 -5.16 -4.14
N ALA A 55 -2.47 -5.64 -3.17
CA ALA A 55 -3.77 -6.27 -3.41
C ALA A 55 -4.74 -5.34 -4.17
N ILE A 56 -4.88 -4.09 -3.71
CA ILE A 56 -5.76 -3.10 -4.35
C ILE A 56 -5.23 -2.74 -5.74
N SER A 57 -3.91 -2.60 -5.88
CA SER A 57 -3.27 -2.25 -7.16
C SER A 57 -3.53 -3.34 -8.20
N ASN A 58 -3.37 -4.62 -7.83
CA ASN A 58 -3.63 -5.75 -8.72
C ASN A 58 -5.10 -5.79 -9.17
N GLN A 59 -6.03 -5.61 -8.24
CA GLN A 59 -7.46 -5.56 -8.57
C GLN A 59 -7.78 -4.41 -9.54
N LEU A 60 -7.20 -3.23 -9.30
CA LEU A 60 -7.41 -2.06 -10.13
C LEU A 60 -6.78 -2.22 -11.52
N TYR A 61 -5.58 -2.79 -11.60
CA TYR A 61 -4.90 -3.02 -12.87
C TYR A 61 -5.49 -4.18 -13.68
N SER A 62 -6.15 -5.15 -13.04
CA SER A 62 -6.87 -6.22 -13.74
C SER A 62 -8.01 -5.72 -14.62
N ALA A 63 -8.54 -4.51 -14.34
CA ALA A 63 -9.63 -3.91 -15.10
C ALA A 63 -9.17 -3.25 -16.41
N PHE A 64 -7.86 -3.11 -16.64
CA PHE A 64 -7.34 -2.49 -17.86
C PHE A 64 -7.28 -3.48 -19.03
N THR A 65 -7.66 -3.00 -20.21
CA THR A 65 -7.59 -3.75 -21.47
C THR A 65 -6.89 -2.89 -22.52
N PRO A 66 -5.83 -3.37 -23.19
CA PRO A 66 -5.17 -4.69 -23.08
C PRO A 66 -4.51 -4.94 -21.72
N SER A 67 -4.36 -6.20 -21.31
CA SER A 67 -3.88 -6.58 -19.98
C SER A 67 -2.44 -6.16 -19.73
N LEU A 68 -2.20 -5.57 -18.55
CA LEU A 68 -0.86 -5.18 -18.07
C LEU A 68 -0.04 -6.36 -17.56
N ASP A 69 -0.68 -7.51 -17.30
CA ASP A 69 -0.02 -8.72 -16.79
C ASP A 69 0.57 -9.58 -17.93
N ASP A 70 0.01 -9.49 -19.13
CA ASP A 70 0.47 -10.30 -20.26
C ASP A 70 1.72 -9.70 -20.92
N SER A 71 2.83 -10.43 -20.83
CA SER A 71 4.11 -10.08 -21.44
C SER A 71 4.02 -9.93 -22.97
N SER A 72 3.11 -10.64 -23.64
CA SER A 72 2.96 -10.59 -25.09
C SER A 72 2.60 -9.18 -25.59
N ASN A 73 1.81 -8.43 -24.80
CA ASN A 73 1.41 -7.06 -25.11
C ASN A 73 2.60 -6.09 -25.12
N TYR A 74 3.60 -6.33 -24.26
CA TYR A 74 4.84 -5.54 -24.22
C TYR A 74 5.73 -5.80 -25.44
N ILE A 75 5.74 -7.03 -25.94
CA ILE A 75 6.52 -7.41 -27.14
C ILE A 75 5.84 -6.88 -28.41
N ALA A 76 4.50 -7.01 -28.49
CA ALA A 76 3.73 -6.56 -29.64
C ALA A 76 3.63 -5.03 -29.75
N ASP A 77 3.78 -4.31 -28.64
CA ASP A 77 3.89 -2.85 -28.54
C ASP A 77 2.81 -2.09 -29.36
N SER A 78 1.55 -2.47 -29.15
CA SER A 78 0.43 -1.86 -29.87
C SER A 78 0.16 -0.41 -29.40
N PRO A 79 -0.33 0.48 -30.29
CA PRO A 79 -0.66 1.86 -29.90
C PRO A 79 -1.74 1.94 -28.82
N ALA A 80 -2.69 1.00 -28.80
CA ALA A 80 -3.70 0.90 -27.74
C ALA A 80 -3.10 0.51 -26.38
N PHE A 81 -2.12 -0.41 -26.38
CA PHE A 81 -1.42 -0.81 -25.17
C PHE A 81 -0.58 0.33 -24.58
N ARG A 82 0.09 1.13 -25.42
CA ARG A 82 0.83 2.32 -24.95
C ARG A 82 -0.06 3.32 -24.20
N SER A 83 -1.29 3.55 -24.66
CA SER A 83 -2.25 4.41 -23.96
C SER A 83 -2.69 3.82 -22.62
N THR A 84 -2.81 2.50 -22.55
CA THR A 84 -3.14 1.75 -21.33
C THR A 84 -2.02 1.86 -20.29
N VAL A 85 -0.76 1.66 -20.72
CA VAL A 85 0.43 1.84 -19.88
C VAL A 85 0.56 3.30 -19.42
N SER A 86 0.32 4.27 -20.29
CA SER A 86 0.32 5.69 -19.89
C SER A 86 -0.73 5.98 -18.81
N SER A 87 -1.93 5.39 -18.94
CA SER A 87 -3.01 5.56 -17.97
C SER A 87 -2.68 4.93 -16.62
N SER A 88 -2.01 3.78 -16.60
CA SER A 88 -1.57 3.13 -15.35
C SER A 88 -0.55 3.98 -14.60
N PHE A 89 0.43 4.59 -15.29
CA PHE A 89 1.36 5.54 -14.67
C PHE A 89 0.65 6.78 -14.11
N ILE A 90 -0.27 7.38 -14.86
CA ILE A 90 -1.04 8.54 -14.38
C ILE A 90 -1.80 8.18 -13.11
N LEU A 91 -2.41 7.00 -13.06
CA LEU A 91 -3.14 6.51 -11.90
C LEU A 91 -2.21 6.29 -10.69
N SER A 92 -1.07 5.63 -10.88
CA SER A 92 -0.06 5.42 -9.84
C SER A 92 0.45 6.74 -9.25
N TYR A 93 0.81 7.69 -10.11
CA TYR A 93 1.24 9.01 -9.67
C TYR A 93 0.11 9.80 -9.01
N GLY A 94 -1.13 9.63 -9.47
CA GLY A 94 -2.32 10.20 -8.83
C GLY A 94 -2.48 9.73 -7.39
N PHE A 95 -2.35 8.42 -7.13
CA PHE A 95 -2.38 7.90 -5.76
C PHE A 95 -1.18 8.37 -4.92
N ALA A 96 0.01 8.44 -5.49
CA ALA A 96 1.19 8.96 -4.79
C ALA A 96 1.00 10.43 -4.38
N LEU A 97 0.48 11.28 -5.27
CA LEU A 97 0.16 12.67 -4.97
C LEU A 97 -0.98 12.80 -3.95
N ALA A 98 -2.01 11.96 -4.05
CA ALA A 98 -3.09 11.92 -3.07
C ALA A 98 -2.56 11.52 -1.67
N ALA A 99 -1.62 10.58 -1.60
CA ALA A 99 -0.94 10.22 -0.36
C ALA A 99 -0.14 11.41 0.19
N GLN A 100 0.53 12.19 -0.65
CA GLN A 100 1.22 13.42 -0.22
C GLN A 100 0.27 14.49 0.34
N LEU A 101 -0.99 14.56 -0.13
CA LEU A 101 -1.98 15.47 0.48
C LEU A 101 -2.27 15.14 1.94
N THR A 102 -2.13 13.87 2.36
CA THR A 102 -2.26 13.50 3.77
C THR A 102 -1.17 14.13 4.65
N LEU A 103 -0.03 14.51 4.06
CA LEU A 103 1.04 15.22 4.76
C LEU A 103 0.59 16.63 5.17
N LEU A 104 -0.29 17.29 4.40
CA LEU A 104 -0.88 18.59 4.77
C LEU A 104 -1.81 18.48 5.99
N LEU A 105 -2.39 17.31 6.23
CA LEU A 105 -3.17 17.05 7.44
C LEU A 105 -2.25 16.96 8.67
N LEU A 106 -1.00 16.55 8.48
CA LEU A 106 -0.03 16.36 9.54
C LEU A 106 0.49 17.75 10.02
N PRO A 107 0.34 18.08 11.31
CA PRO A 107 0.84 19.36 11.83
C PRO A 107 2.35 19.48 11.63
N SER A 108 2.79 20.58 11.02
CA SER A 108 4.19 20.84 10.66
C SER A 108 5.10 21.14 11.87
N GLN A 109 4.51 21.39 13.04
CA GLN A 109 5.22 21.86 14.23
C GLN A 109 4.93 20.98 15.45
N LYS A 110 6.01 20.54 16.13
CA LYS A 110 5.96 19.72 17.35
C LYS A 110 4.99 20.26 18.41
N LYS A 111 5.04 21.58 18.64
CA LYS A 111 4.18 22.28 19.62
C LYS A 111 2.70 22.22 19.25
N GLU A 112 2.38 22.28 17.96
CA GLU A 112 1.00 22.20 17.49
C GLU A 112 0.44 20.79 17.64
N THR A 113 1.26 19.76 17.39
CA THR A 113 0.88 18.36 17.62
C THR A 113 0.54 18.11 19.08
N GLN A 114 1.38 18.56 20.00
CA GLN A 114 1.11 18.42 21.44
C GLN A 114 -0.13 19.20 21.86
N ARG A 115 -0.29 20.45 21.40
CA ARG A 115 -1.49 21.24 21.68
C ARG A 115 -2.75 20.54 21.15
N ARG A 116 -2.71 19.99 19.93
CA ARG A 116 -3.82 19.21 19.36
C ARG A 116 -4.07 17.95 20.16
N LYS A 117 -3.04 17.18 20.55
CA LYS A 117 -3.16 15.98 21.40
C LYS A 117 -3.83 16.30 22.74
N HIS A 118 -3.44 17.39 23.40
CA HIS A 118 -4.02 17.81 24.68
C HIS A 118 -5.46 18.34 24.56
N MET A 119 -5.78 19.09 23.51
CA MET A 119 -7.12 19.65 23.30
C MET A 119 -8.07 18.65 22.61
N TRP A 120 -7.56 17.53 22.08
CA TRP A 120 -8.38 16.58 21.35
C TRP A 120 -9.39 15.92 22.30
N PRO A 121 -10.70 16.00 22.01
CA PRO A 121 -11.69 15.33 22.83
C PRO A 121 -11.45 13.82 22.74
N ARG A 122 -11.05 13.21 23.87
CA ARG A 122 -10.85 11.76 24.00
C ARG A 122 -12.19 11.03 23.81
N ARG A 123 -12.53 10.72 22.57
CA ARG A 123 -13.71 9.92 22.21
C ARG A 123 -13.27 8.52 21.82
N SER A 124 -13.77 7.52 22.56
CA SER A 124 -13.50 6.09 22.31
C SER A 124 -13.84 5.64 20.87
N ARG A 125 -14.79 6.33 20.22
CA ARG A 125 -15.18 6.04 18.82
C ARG A 125 -14.01 6.05 17.83
N TYR A 126 -13.10 7.01 17.91
CA TYR A 126 -11.96 7.07 16.99
C TYR A 126 -11.00 5.90 17.18
N ALA A 127 -10.75 5.51 18.43
CA ALA A 127 -9.93 4.35 18.74
C ALA A 127 -10.55 3.04 18.22
N ILE A 128 -11.86 2.86 18.41
CA ILE A 128 -12.59 1.69 17.90
C ILE A 128 -12.54 1.65 16.36
N ILE A 129 -12.80 2.78 15.69
CA ILE A 129 -12.76 2.85 14.21
C ILE A 129 -11.36 2.50 13.70
N SER A 130 -10.30 3.07 14.28
CA SER A 130 -8.93 2.77 13.87
C SER A 130 -8.57 1.30 14.10
N LEU A 131 -8.97 0.71 15.22
CA LEU A 131 -8.70 -0.70 15.52
C LEU A 131 -9.44 -1.64 14.56
N VAL A 132 -10.73 -1.37 14.30
CA VAL A 132 -11.54 -2.14 13.35
C VAL A 132 -10.97 -2.03 11.94
N LEU A 133 -10.53 -0.84 11.54
CA LEU A 133 -9.92 -0.61 10.23
C LEU A 133 -8.63 -1.43 10.06
N VAL A 134 -7.72 -1.37 11.04
CA VAL A 134 -6.46 -2.15 11.01
C VAL A 134 -6.74 -3.64 11.04
N GLY A 135 -7.68 -4.09 11.89
CA GLY A 135 -8.07 -5.49 11.97
C GLY A 135 -8.68 -6.01 10.66
N ALA A 136 -9.60 -5.26 10.05
CA ALA A 136 -10.20 -5.59 8.77
C ALA A 136 -9.16 -5.61 7.64
N ALA A 137 -8.25 -4.63 7.61
CA ALA A 137 -7.16 -4.59 6.64
C ALA A 137 -6.20 -5.79 6.80
N LEU A 138 -5.98 -6.27 8.03
CA LEU A 138 -5.15 -7.43 8.31
C LEU A 138 -5.79 -8.71 7.77
N VAL A 139 -7.07 -8.93 8.08
CA VAL A 139 -7.84 -10.07 7.54
C VAL A 139 -7.90 -10.02 6.02
N TYR A 140 -8.16 -8.84 5.44
CA TYR A 140 -8.18 -8.64 4.00
C TYR A 140 -6.84 -8.97 3.35
N SER A 141 -5.74 -8.41 3.87
CA SER A 141 -4.39 -8.66 3.40
C SER A 141 -4.05 -10.15 3.45
N LEU A 142 -4.32 -10.81 4.58
CA LEU A 142 -4.07 -12.24 4.73
C LEU A 142 -4.87 -13.05 3.71
N THR A 143 -6.16 -12.72 3.53
CA THR A 143 -7.03 -13.41 2.58
C THR A 143 -6.51 -13.28 1.15
N VAL A 144 -6.17 -12.06 0.71
CA VAL A 144 -5.68 -11.83 -0.65
C VAL A 144 -4.31 -12.50 -0.86
N ASN A 145 -3.38 -12.38 0.10
CA ASN A 145 -2.08 -13.03 -0.01
C ASN A 145 -2.21 -14.57 -0.10
N LEU A 146 -3.14 -15.16 0.67
CA LEU A 146 -3.43 -16.59 0.58
C LEU A 146 -4.05 -16.95 -0.77
N MET A 147 -5.00 -16.15 -1.28
CA MET A 147 -5.61 -16.39 -2.61
C MET A 147 -4.59 -16.29 -3.75
N THR A 148 -3.63 -15.37 -3.67
CA THR A 148 -2.56 -15.26 -4.67
C THR A 148 -1.53 -16.38 -4.58
N MET A 149 -1.48 -17.10 -3.46
CA MET A 149 -0.52 -18.20 -3.26
C MET A 149 -1.01 -19.52 -3.87
N PHE A 150 -2.33 -19.76 -3.94
CA PHE A 150 -2.87 -20.98 -4.52
C PHE A 150 -3.16 -20.80 -6.02
N PRO A 151 -2.72 -21.74 -6.88
CA PRO A 151 -2.88 -21.64 -8.33
C PRO A 151 -4.36 -21.58 -8.75
N GLU A 152 -5.23 -22.32 -8.06
CA GLU A 152 -6.68 -22.34 -8.32
C GLU A 152 -7.38 -21.00 -8.06
N THR A 153 -6.83 -20.17 -7.17
CA THR A 153 -7.47 -18.92 -6.74
C THR A 153 -6.78 -17.68 -7.26
N MET A 154 -5.60 -17.81 -7.88
CA MET A 154 -4.86 -16.67 -8.42
C MET A 154 -5.52 -16.08 -9.66
N CYS A 155 -6.23 -16.89 -10.43
CA CYS A 155 -6.96 -16.47 -11.64
C CYS A 155 -8.23 -15.65 -11.32
N LEU A 156 -8.70 -15.64 -10.07
CA LEU A 156 -9.86 -14.85 -9.66
C LEU A 156 -9.60 -13.35 -9.84
N ARG A 157 -10.56 -12.63 -10.43
CA ARG A 157 -10.50 -11.16 -10.54
C ARG A 157 -10.35 -10.45 -9.19
N PHE A 158 -10.87 -11.04 -8.12
CA PHE A 158 -10.68 -10.54 -6.76
C PHE A 158 -9.23 -10.66 -6.26
N ALA A 159 -8.48 -11.64 -6.75
CA ALA A 159 -7.04 -11.75 -6.51
C ALA A 159 -6.19 -10.90 -7.48
N GLY A 160 -6.84 -10.27 -8.47
CA GLY A 160 -6.21 -9.47 -9.53
C GLY A 160 -5.90 -10.26 -10.81
N GLY A 161 -6.35 -11.50 -10.93
CA GLY A 161 -6.21 -12.31 -12.14
C GLY A 161 -7.17 -11.88 -13.26
N SER A 162 -6.90 -12.33 -14.49
CA SER A 162 -7.72 -12.05 -15.69
C SER A 162 -9.11 -12.72 -15.67
N GLY A 163 -9.29 -13.74 -14.83
CA GLY A 163 -10.44 -14.64 -14.78
C GLY A 163 -9.97 -16.09 -14.92
N CYS A 164 -10.53 -17.01 -14.13
CA CYS A 164 -10.39 -18.44 -14.38
C CYS A 164 -11.33 -18.77 -15.52
N GLU A 165 -10.83 -18.86 -16.75
CA GLU A 165 -11.51 -19.65 -17.78
C GLU A 165 -11.20 -21.11 -17.45
N ASP A 166 -12.24 -21.95 -17.36
CA ASP A 166 -12.14 -23.35 -16.95
C ASP A 166 -10.98 -24.04 -17.66
N ASP A 167 -10.07 -24.62 -16.88
CA ASP A 167 -8.90 -25.38 -17.30
C ASP A 167 -9.32 -26.76 -17.87
N ASP A 168 -10.34 -26.77 -18.73
CA ASP A 168 -10.91 -27.96 -19.39
C ASP A 168 -10.36 -28.17 -20.82
N SER A 169 -9.17 -27.62 -21.13
CA SER A 169 -8.53 -27.82 -22.44
C SER A 169 -7.13 -28.44 -22.43
N GLU A 170 -6.58 -28.77 -21.26
CA GLU A 170 -5.29 -29.49 -21.16
C GLU A 170 -5.47 -31.03 -21.13
N ASP A 171 -6.44 -31.56 -21.89
CA ASP A 171 -6.58 -33.01 -22.13
C ASP A 171 -7.30 -33.34 -23.47
N ARG A 172 -6.89 -32.70 -24.59
CA ARG A 172 -7.24 -33.16 -25.94
C ARG A 172 -6.17 -32.95 -27.00
#